data_AF-A0A4R9QD35-F1
#
_entry.id   AF-A0A4R9QD35-F1
#
_cell.length_a   1.000
_cell.length_b   1.000
_cell.length_c   1.000
_cell.angle_alpha   90.00
_cell.angle_beta   90.00
_cell.angle_gamma   90.00
#
_symmetry.space_group_name_H-M   'P 1'
#
loop_
_entity.id
_entity.type
_entity.pdbx_description
1 polymer ?
#
loop_
_entity_poly.entity_id
_entity_poly.type
_entity_poly.pdbx_seq_one_letter_code
_entity_poly.pdbx_strand_id
1 'polypeptide(L)'
;MRLSHLAEPELEFGGGLRHVDIRFGVMDYGPFDLNAQNAPKRIKLGIIGSAETLEGTAKWVQSCSEGFVAKPSRQPNLFPAFPGLRNDETFHCDFFTSSELQRGLPSKEIERLVAIPGQREVTRAVVESIVEEISVLAEQAVKPDVILIALPVEFIERTVNARETLDEDKDDTEAGGDLDFRGMLKAAAMRFRIPIQLIWPTTYDPSYRISRKLKESSQRRTQDAATIAWNLVTAIYYKAGGLPWRLARDARERRTSFVGLSFYRSVDGEYVHTSTAQMFDERGEGLILRGGRMVESEEDRSPHLTAEDAYTLLRDSLKVFRKQHDHYPARVVLHKTSKFDRNELDGFHKAIDERDIDYADFIWIRKSMTRLYRLGVYPPLRGSLLRIDKDQALLYTKGSVEFFRTYPGMYIPRPLLLRCQVLGQPLQHIAHETLALTKMNWNNTQFDNGLPITIAAARQVGEVLKYVGEDQEIAPRYSFYM
;
A
#
# COMPACT_ATOMS: atom_id res chain seq x y z
N MET A 1 -11.44 -30.59 -11.06
CA MET A 1 -10.76 -29.75 -10.04
C MET A 1 -9.43 -30.39 -9.65
N ARG A 2 -8.38 -29.60 -9.39
CA ARG A 2 -7.05 -30.09 -8.98
C ARG A 2 -6.51 -29.23 -7.84
N LEU A 3 -6.18 -29.86 -6.71
CA LEU A 3 -5.50 -29.20 -5.58
C LEU A 3 -3.99 -29.33 -5.74
N SER A 4 -3.27 -28.26 -5.44
CA SER A 4 -1.81 -28.19 -5.46
C SER A 4 -1.32 -27.17 -4.43
N HIS A 5 -0.02 -27.18 -4.16
CA HIS A 5 0.63 -26.22 -3.26
C HIS A 5 1.74 -25.50 -4.03
N LEU A 6 1.73 -24.17 -4.00
CA LEU A 6 2.80 -23.34 -4.53
C LEU A 6 3.85 -23.14 -3.44
N ALA A 7 5.13 -23.23 -3.80
CA ALA A 7 6.20 -22.81 -2.90
C ALA A 7 6.05 -21.32 -2.56
N GLU A 8 6.44 -20.92 -1.35
CA GLU A 8 6.44 -19.50 -0.98
C GLU A 8 7.42 -18.76 -1.91
N PRO A 9 6.96 -17.73 -2.65
CA PRO A 9 7.83 -17.00 -3.56
C PRO A 9 8.97 -16.31 -2.81
N GLU A 10 10.16 -16.26 -3.40
CA GLU A 10 11.27 -15.49 -2.84
C GLU A 10 11.18 -14.01 -3.25
N LEU A 11 11.84 -13.15 -2.48
CA LEU A 11 12.11 -11.76 -2.82
C LEU A 11 13.61 -11.58 -3.01
N GLU A 12 14.00 -10.53 -3.74
CA GLU A 12 15.39 -10.19 -3.99
C GLU A 12 15.80 -8.92 -3.23
N PHE A 13 16.99 -8.96 -2.65
CA PHE A 13 17.58 -7.97 -1.74
C PHE A 13 18.98 -7.56 -2.23
N GLY A 14 19.79 -6.95 -1.36
CA GLY A 14 21.13 -6.49 -1.69
C GLY A 14 22.02 -7.60 -2.30
N GLY A 15 22.82 -7.23 -3.29
CA GLY A 15 23.71 -8.17 -4.00
C GLY A 15 22.99 -9.24 -4.84
N GLY A 16 21.67 -9.12 -5.06
CA GLY A 16 20.88 -10.12 -5.80
C GLY A 16 20.54 -11.37 -4.99
N LEU A 17 20.75 -11.32 -3.67
CA LEU A 17 20.45 -12.43 -2.76
C LEU A 17 18.95 -12.51 -2.47
N ARG A 18 18.48 -13.71 -2.14
CA ARG A 18 17.06 -14.02 -2.06
C ARG A 18 16.64 -14.52 -0.69
N HIS A 19 15.44 -14.13 -0.28
CA HIS A 19 14.84 -14.63 0.96
C HIS A 19 13.30 -14.68 0.87
N VAL A 20 12.68 -15.61 1.61
CA VAL A 20 11.20 -15.73 1.67
C VAL A 20 10.55 -14.71 2.60
N ASP A 21 11.23 -14.25 3.63
CA ASP A 21 10.75 -13.19 4.55
C ASP A 21 11.47 -11.86 4.29
N ILE A 22 10.72 -10.77 4.39
CA ILE A 22 11.19 -9.41 4.14
C ILE A 22 12.19 -8.96 5.19
N ARG A 23 11.89 -9.16 6.48
CA ARG A 23 12.69 -8.66 7.60
C ARG A 23 14.02 -9.38 7.65
N PHE A 24 13.99 -10.71 7.55
CA PHE A 24 15.21 -11.51 7.49
C PHE A 24 16.03 -11.22 6.23
N GLY A 25 15.39 -11.04 5.06
CA GLY A 25 16.11 -10.65 3.85
C GLY A 25 16.84 -9.31 3.96
N VAL A 26 16.20 -8.30 4.56
CA VAL A 26 16.84 -7.00 4.81
C VAL A 26 17.94 -7.12 5.88
N MET A 27 17.72 -7.88 6.96
CA MET A 27 18.77 -8.09 7.99
C MET A 27 20.00 -8.78 7.43
N ASP A 28 19.81 -9.82 6.62
CA ASP A 28 20.92 -10.67 6.17
C ASP A 28 21.66 -10.06 4.96
N TYR A 29 20.95 -9.33 4.10
CA TYR A 29 21.46 -8.90 2.79
C TYR A 29 21.36 -7.40 2.52
N GLY A 30 20.73 -6.63 3.42
CA GLY A 30 20.44 -5.21 3.22
C GLY A 30 19.36 -4.96 2.16
N PRO A 31 19.02 -3.68 1.91
CA PRO A 31 18.01 -3.32 0.92
C PRO A 31 18.46 -3.64 -0.51
N PHE A 32 17.51 -3.88 -1.42
CA PHE A 32 17.81 -4.22 -2.82
C PHE A 32 18.72 -3.18 -3.50
N ASP A 33 18.50 -1.90 -3.23
CA ASP A 33 19.29 -0.80 -3.77
C ASP A 33 20.59 -0.52 -3.01
N LEU A 34 21.02 -1.35 -2.05
CA LEU A 34 22.21 -1.12 -1.20
C LEU A 34 23.44 -0.60 -1.97
N ASN A 35 23.72 -1.20 -3.12
CA ASN A 35 24.88 -0.90 -3.99
C ASN A 35 24.57 0.10 -5.12
N ALA A 36 23.35 0.63 -5.18
CA ALA A 36 22.95 1.62 -6.17
C ALA A 36 23.44 3.01 -5.78
N GLN A 37 23.82 3.82 -6.78
CA GLN A 37 24.32 5.19 -6.54
C GLN A 37 23.25 6.12 -5.95
N ASN A 38 21.98 5.87 -6.24
CA ASN A 38 20.84 6.65 -5.79
C ASN A 38 20.20 6.13 -4.49
N ALA A 39 20.77 5.11 -3.85
CA ALA A 39 20.26 4.59 -2.60
C ALA A 39 20.32 5.65 -1.49
N PRO A 40 19.24 5.87 -0.72
CA PRO A 40 19.27 6.79 0.41
C PRO A 40 20.34 6.37 1.42
N LYS A 41 21.24 7.30 1.76
CA LYS A 41 22.24 7.12 2.83
C LYS A 41 21.87 7.88 4.10
N ARG A 42 21.09 8.95 3.95
CA ARG A 42 20.62 9.79 5.05
C ARG A 42 19.25 10.36 4.70
N ILE A 43 18.28 10.17 5.60
CA ILE A 43 16.89 10.61 5.44
C ILE A 43 16.57 11.65 6.51
N LYS A 44 16.25 12.87 6.06
CA LYS A 44 15.78 13.99 6.89
C LYS A 44 14.29 13.83 7.16
N LEU A 45 13.94 13.73 8.43
CA LEU A 45 12.57 13.60 8.91
C LEU A 45 12.06 14.94 9.44
N GLY A 46 11.09 15.50 8.72
CA GLY A 46 10.26 16.59 9.23
C GLY A 46 9.23 16.04 10.21
N ILE A 47 8.86 16.78 11.25
CA ILE A 47 7.78 16.38 12.16
C ILE A 47 6.83 17.55 12.39
N ILE A 48 5.53 17.29 12.28
CA ILE A 48 4.46 18.26 12.56
C ILE A 48 3.54 17.65 13.62
N GLY A 49 3.29 18.35 14.72
CA GLY A 49 2.41 17.89 15.80
C GLY A 49 2.31 18.87 16.95
N SER A 50 1.58 18.50 18.01
CA SER A 50 1.64 19.21 19.30
C SER A 50 3.02 19.08 19.94
N ALA A 51 3.34 19.91 20.94
CA ALA A 51 4.61 19.83 21.66
C ALA A 51 4.91 18.41 22.20
N GLU A 52 3.89 17.77 22.79
CA GLU A 52 3.96 16.41 23.32
C GLU A 52 4.19 15.35 22.22
N THR A 53 3.43 15.44 21.12
CA THR A 53 3.53 14.45 20.04
C THR A 53 4.81 14.60 19.20
N LEU A 54 5.33 15.82 19.08
CA LEU A 54 6.66 16.11 18.53
C LEU A 54 7.74 15.42 19.36
N GLU A 55 7.75 15.64 20.67
CA GLU A 55 8.75 15.06 21.57
C GLU A 55 8.69 13.52 21.55
N GLY A 56 7.49 12.96 21.65
CA GLY A 56 7.29 11.51 21.60
C GLY A 56 7.76 10.88 20.28
N THR A 57 7.43 11.52 19.14
CA THR A 57 7.83 11.04 17.83
C THR A 57 9.34 11.17 17.61
N ALA A 58 9.96 12.29 18.04
CA ALA A 58 11.41 12.48 17.93
C ALA A 58 12.18 11.45 18.77
N LYS A 59 11.74 11.20 20.01
CA LYS A 59 12.30 10.14 20.87
C LYS A 59 12.14 8.76 20.23
N TRP A 60 10.99 8.48 19.62
CA TRP A 60 10.74 7.21 18.95
C TRP A 60 11.67 6.97 17.75
N VAL A 61 11.89 8.00 16.93
CA VAL A 61 12.87 7.95 15.84
C VAL A 61 14.26 7.64 16.39
N GLN A 62 14.65 8.26 17.50
CA GLN A 62 15.92 7.95 18.17
C GLN A 62 15.99 6.49 18.68
N SER A 63 14.92 5.98 19.29
CA SER A 63 14.86 4.57 19.72
C SER A 63 14.93 3.59 18.54
N CYS A 64 14.37 3.94 17.38
CA CYS A 64 14.56 3.14 16.17
C CYS A 64 16.04 3.06 15.78
N SER A 65 16.83 4.12 15.99
CA SER A 65 18.28 4.06 15.73
C SER A 65 19.04 3.11 16.65
N GLU A 66 18.53 2.85 17.85
CA GLU A 66 19.12 1.91 18.82
C GLU A 66 18.67 0.46 18.64
N GLY A 67 17.51 0.25 18.00
CA GLY A 67 16.93 -1.07 17.79
C GLY A 67 15.96 -1.53 18.88
N PHE A 68 15.27 -2.63 18.62
CA PHE A 68 14.32 -3.25 19.54
C PHE A 68 14.52 -4.76 19.57
N VAL A 69 14.53 -5.33 20.77
CA VAL A 69 14.66 -6.78 20.95
C VAL A 69 13.44 -7.54 20.40
N ALA A 70 13.66 -8.80 20.02
CA ALA A 70 12.60 -9.69 19.58
C ALA A 70 11.55 -9.89 20.68
N LYS A 71 10.28 -9.96 20.31
CA LYS A 71 9.20 -10.29 21.25
C LYS A 71 9.29 -11.79 21.62
N PRO A 72 9.30 -12.14 22.91
CA PRO A 72 9.24 -13.55 23.32
C PRO A 72 8.00 -14.24 22.75
N SER A 73 8.21 -15.31 21.98
CA SER A 73 7.14 -16.02 21.29
C SER A 73 7.48 -17.49 21.06
N ARG A 74 6.44 -18.32 21.00
CA ARG A 74 6.56 -19.72 20.53
C ARG A 74 6.65 -19.83 19.01
N GLN A 75 6.35 -18.74 18.29
CA GLN A 75 6.51 -18.66 16.84
C GLN A 75 7.93 -18.15 16.53
N PRO A 76 8.81 -18.97 15.95
CA PRO A 76 10.25 -18.69 15.90
C PRO A 76 10.59 -17.43 15.10
N ASN A 77 9.91 -17.20 13.97
CA ASN A 77 10.29 -16.14 13.02
C ASN A 77 9.23 -15.04 12.88
N LEU A 78 8.17 -15.06 13.70
CA LEU A 78 7.05 -14.13 13.53
C LEU A 78 7.36 -12.73 14.07
N PHE A 79 8.10 -12.64 15.16
CA PHE A 79 8.42 -11.38 15.85
C PHE A 79 9.94 -11.21 16.04
N PRO A 80 10.72 -11.11 14.94
CA PRO A 80 12.15 -10.90 15.02
C PRO A 80 12.47 -9.54 15.64
N ALA A 81 13.71 -9.39 16.10
CA ALA A 81 14.23 -8.10 16.56
C ALA A 81 14.27 -7.09 15.40
N PHE A 82 14.30 -5.81 15.75
CA PHE A 82 14.66 -4.74 14.84
C PHE A 82 16.09 -4.31 15.20
N PRO A 83 17.11 -4.58 14.37
CA PRO A 83 18.51 -4.39 14.77
C PRO A 83 18.89 -2.94 15.09
N GLY A 84 18.26 -1.97 14.42
CA GLY A 84 18.62 -0.55 14.52
C GLY A 84 18.84 0.06 13.13
N LEU A 85 19.27 1.32 13.12
CA LEU A 85 19.47 2.14 11.92
C LEU A 85 20.88 2.74 11.81
N ARG A 86 21.86 2.20 12.54
CA ARG A 86 23.24 2.67 12.39
C ARG A 86 23.72 2.38 10.97
N ASN A 87 24.63 3.19 10.42
CA ASN A 87 25.01 3.22 8.99
C ASN A 87 25.45 1.87 8.38
N ASP A 88 25.72 0.86 9.18
CA ASP A 88 26.12 -0.50 8.81
C ASP A 88 25.04 -1.56 9.07
N GLU A 89 23.88 -1.18 9.61
CA GLU A 89 22.83 -2.09 10.06
C GLU A 89 21.53 -1.90 9.26
N THR A 90 20.85 -3.02 8.98
CA THR A 90 19.50 -3.13 8.39
C THR A 90 19.31 -2.45 7.03
N PHE A 91 19.18 -1.11 7.00
CA PHE A 91 18.93 -0.31 5.80
C PHE A 91 20.17 0.42 5.29
N HIS A 92 21.29 0.41 6.03
CA HIS A 92 22.51 1.16 5.70
C HIS A 92 22.23 2.65 5.41
N CYS A 93 21.36 3.23 6.22
CA CYS A 93 20.85 4.57 6.05
C CYS A 93 20.51 5.18 7.40
N ASP A 94 21.02 6.39 7.65
CA ASP A 94 20.69 7.16 8.85
C ASP A 94 19.33 7.85 8.72
N PHE A 95 18.53 7.81 9.77
CA PHE A 95 17.27 8.54 9.87
C PHE A 95 17.41 9.57 10.99
N PHE A 96 17.20 10.85 10.68
CA PHE A 96 17.36 11.88 11.69
C PHE A 96 16.36 13.03 11.52
N THR A 97 16.08 13.69 12.64
CA THR A 97 15.27 14.90 12.73
C THR A 97 16.05 15.94 13.52
N SER A 98 15.71 17.22 13.35
CA SER A 98 16.32 18.35 14.03
C SER A 98 15.25 19.41 14.34
N SER A 99 15.53 20.35 15.24
CA SER A 99 14.58 21.40 15.62
C SER A 99 14.13 22.26 14.44
N GLU A 100 15.01 22.50 13.46
CA GLU A 100 14.70 23.22 12.22
C GLU A 100 13.68 22.47 11.32
N LEU A 101 13.65 21.13 11.39
CA LEU A 101 12.73 20.27 10.66
C LEU A 101 11.41 20.00 11.41
N GLN A 102 11.20 20.65 12.57
CA GLN A 102 10.03 20.42 13.41
C GLN A 102 9.11 21.64 13.44
N ARG A 103 7.80 21.38 13.37
CA ARG A 103 6.74 22.40 13.44
C ARG A 103 5.72 22.04 14.49
N GLY A 104 5.54 22.95 15.45
CA GLY A 104 4.59 22.80 16.54
C GLY A 104 3.23 23.39 16.21
N LEU A 105 2.17 22.61 16.41
CA LEU A 105 0.80 23.10 16.45
C LEU A 105 0.50 23.60 17.87
N PRO A 106 0.23 24.91 18.07
CA PRO A 106 -0.07 25.47 19.38
C PRO A 106 -1.33 24.84 19.99
N SER A 107 -1.33 24.56 21.30
CA SER A 107 -2.49 23.96 21.99
C SER A 107 -3.78 24.76 21.80
N LYS A 108 -3.70 26.09 21.83
CA LYS A 108 -4.86 26.97 21.57
C LYS A 108 -5.45 26.80 20.17
N GLU A 109 -4.61 26.51 19.18
CA GLU A 109 -5.06 26.25 17.82
C GLU A 109 -5.71 24.88 17.70
N ILE A 110 -5.13 23.85 18.33
CA ILE A 110 -5.73 22.50 18.40
C ILE A 110 -7.12 22.58 19.04
N GLU A 111 -7.25 23.25 20.19
CA GLU A 111 -8.53 23.47 20.89
C GLU A 111 -9.54 24.20 20.00
N ARG A 112 -9.11 25.27 19.33
CA ARG A 112 -9.95 26.05 18.40
C ARG A 112 -10.47 25.19 17.25
N LEU A 113 -9.60 24.39 16.62
CA LEU A 113 -9.96 23.54 15.48
C LEU A 113 -10.91 22.43 15.91
N VAL A 114 -10.62 21.77 17.03
CA VAL A 114 -11.47 20.71 17.60
C VAL A 114 -12.85 21.24 18.02
N ALA A 115 -12.96 22.51 18.40
CA ALA A 115 -14.24 23.15 18.74
C ALA A 115 -15.14 23.44 17.53
N ILE A 116 -14.64 23.35 16.29
CA ILE A 116 -15.44 23.61 15.08
C ILE A 116 -16.66 22.68 15.06
N PRO A 117 -17.89 23.21 14.88
CA PRO A 117 -19.08 22.39 14.73
C PRO A 117 -19.09 21.73 13.35
N GLY A 118 -19.49 20.46 13.30
CA GLY A 118 -19.58 19.70 12.05
C GLY A 118 -18.32 18.90 11.73
N GLN A 119 -18.54 17.65 11.28
CA GLN A 119 -17.47 16.66 11.05
C GLN A 119 -16.65 16.98 9.79
N ARG A 120 -17.29 17.50 8.74
CA ARG A 120 -16.63 17.82 7.47
C ARG A 120 -15.80 19.10 7.60
N GLU A 121 -16.31 20.08 8.32
CA GLU A 121 -15.70 21.37 8.61
C GLU A 121 -14.45 21.20 9.45
N VAL A 122 -14.53 20.44 10.56
CA VAL A 122 -13.34 20.16 11.40
C VAL A 122 -12.27 19.40 10.63
N THR A 123 -12.65 18.39 9.85
CA THR A 123 -11.69 17.59 9.06
C THR A 123 -10.93 18.48 8.07
N ARG A 124 -11.65 19.37 7.38
CA ARG A 124 -11.05 20.31 6.41
C ARG A 124 -10.13 21.32 7.09
N ALA A 125 -10.58 21.94 8.17
CA ALA A 125 -9.80 22.95 8.88
C ALA A 125 -8.52 22.35 9.50
N VAL A 126 -8.58 21.12 10.02
CA VAL A 126 -7.39 20.41 10.52
C VAL A 126 -6.43 20.07 9.38
N VAL A 127 -6.94 19.62 8.22
CA VAL A 127 -6.09 19.37 7.04
C VAL A 127 -5.41 20.65 6.57
N GLU A 128 -6.15 21.76 6.48
CA GLU A 128 -5.61 23.07 6.09
C GLU A 128 -4.51 23.53 7.03
N SER A 129 -4.72 23.48 8.35
CA SER A 129 -3.72 23.84 9.36
C SER A 129 -2.43 22.99 9.24
N ILE A 130 -2.55 21.68 9.05
CA ILE A 130 -1.37 20.81 8.85
C ILE A 130 -0.66 21.12 7.52
N VAL A 131 -1.42 21.41 6.46
CA VAL A 131 -0.90 21.74 5.13
C VAL A 131 -0.12 23.06 5.13
N GLU A 132 -0.55 24.05 5.90
CA GLU A 132 0.18 25.30 6.11
C GLU A 132 1.57 25.02 6.71
N GLU A 133 1.64 24.18 7.74
CA GLU A 133 2.93 23.80 8.35
C GLU A 133 3.81 22.96 7.41
N ILE A 134 3.23 22.12 6.55
CA ILE A 134 3.96 21.43 5.48
C ILE A 134 4.55 22.44 4.49
N SER A 135 3.78 23.47 4.10
CA SER A 135 4.23 24.52 3.19
C SER A 135 5.47 25.22 3.74
N VAL A 136 5.46 25.54 5.04
CA VAL A 136 6.60 26.18 5.69
C VAL A 136 7.84 25.28 5.64
N LEU A 137 7.73 23.98 5.94
CA LEU A 137 8.85 23.04 5.81
C LEU A 137 9.34 22.88 4.36
N ALA A 138 8.45 22.97 3.38
CA ALA A 138 8.80 22.86 1.96
C ALA A 138 9.57 24.09 1.43
N GLU A 139 9.42 25.25 2.08
CA GLU A 139 10.09 26.52 1.73
C GLU A 139 11.42 26.72 2.45
N GLN A 140 11.72 25.92 3.48
CA GLN A 140 13.00 25.99 4.19
C GLN A 140 14.20 25.64 3.29
N ALA A 141 15.37 26.17 3.67
CA ALA A 141 16.63 25.84 3.01
C ALA A 141 16.99 24.35 3.16
N VAL A 142 16.74 23.78 4.35
CA VAL A 142 16.89 22.35 4.61
C VAL A 142 15.51 21.70 4.52
N LYS A 143 15.23 21.04 3.40
CA LYS A 143 13.94 20.37 3.19
C LYS A 143 13.95 18.96 3.77
N PRO A 144 12.88 18.51 4.44
CA PRO A 144 12.74 17.11 4.82
C PRO A 144 12.54 16.23 3.58
N ASP A 145 13.01 14.99 3.65
CA ASP A 145 12.78 13.99 2.59
C ASP A 145 11.42 13.29 2.81
N VAL A 146 10.99 13.17 4.07
CA VAL A 146 9.66 12.68 4.48
C VAL A 146 9.18 13.48 5.70
N ILE A 147 7.89 13.81 5.75
CA ILE A 147 7.28 14.50 6.91
C ILE A 147 6.42 13.51 7.71
N LEU A 148 6.71 13.41 9.00
CA LEU A 148 5.91 12.67 9.97
C LEU A 148 4.84 13.60 10.56
N ILE A 149 3.58 13.27 10.33
CA ILE A 149 2.44 13.98 10.92
C ILE A 149 2.10 13.26 12.23
N ALA A 150 2.64 13.79 13.33
CA ALA A 150 2.42 13.31 14.68
C ALA A 150 1.09 13.85 15.19
N LEU A 151 0.02 13.04 15.05
CA LEU A 151 -1.34 13.50 15.31
C LEU A 151 -1.63 13.59 16.82
N PRO A 152 -2.09 14.76 17.32
CA PRO A 152 -2.66 14.87 18.66
C PRO A 152 -3.90 13.96 18.82
N VAL A 153 -4.15 13.47 20.03
CA VAL A 153 -5.28 12.56 20.32
C VAL A 153 -6.61 13.20 19.90
N GLU A 154 -6.76 14.50 20.15
CA GLU A 154 -7.95 15.27 19.87
C GLU A 154 -8.26 15.31 18.37
N PHE A 155 -7.23 15.43 17.52
CA PHE A 155 -7.40 15.35 16.06
C PHE A 155 -7.80 13.94 15.63
N ILE A 156 -7.19 12.90 16.21
CA ILE A 156 -7.54 11.51 15.90
C ILE A 156 -9.01 11.24 16.21
N GLU A 157 -9.47 11.63 17.40
CA GLU A 157 -10.86 11.41 17.84
C GLU A 157 -11.86 12.19 16.99
N ARG A 158 -11.52 13.43 16.62
CA ARG A 158 -12.40 14.31 15.86
C ARG A 158 -12.35 14.14 14.36
N THR A 159 -11.36 13.47 13.78
CA THR A 159 -11.24 13.33 12.32
C THR A 159 -11.17 11.87 11.89
N VAL A 160 -10.20 11.11 12.40
CA VAL A 160 -9.92 9.74 11.95
C VAL A 160 -10.94 8.74 12.50
N ASN A 161 -11.21 8.79 13.80
CA ASN A 161 -12.11 7.84 14.46
C ASN A 161 -13.60 8.16 14.26
N ALA A 162 -13.93 9.32 13.69
CA ALA A 162 -15.31 9.64 13.32
C ALA A 162 -15.87 8.68 12.25
N ARG A 163 -14.98 8.03 11.47
CA ARG A 163 -15.30 7.17 10.31
C ARG A 163 -15.29 5.66 10.59
N GLU A 164 -14.84 5.16 11.76
CA GLU A 164 -14.77 3.70 12.05
C GLU A 164 -16.17 3.05 12.26
N THR A 165 -17.14 3.35 11.38
CA THR A 165 -18.54 2.90 11.38
C THR A 165 -18.86 1.83 10.33
N LEU A 166 -17.89 1.26 9.63
CA LEU A 166 -18.15 0.22 8.62
C LEU A 166 -17.21 -0.99 8.82
N ASP A 167 -17.83 -2.14 9.10
CA ASP A 167 -17.19 -3.45 9.24
C ASP A 167 -16.22 -3.77 8.08
N GLU A 168 -15.08 -4.40 8.39
CA GLU A 168 -14.05 -4.87 7.44
C GLU A 168 -14.54 -5.94 6.42
N ASP A 169 -15.83 -6.31 6.47
CA ASP A 169 -16.47 -7.35 5.65
C ASP A 169 -17.62 -6.83 4.74
N LYS A 170 -17.93 -5.53 4.72
CA LYS A 170 -18.85 -4.99 3.70
C LYS A 170 -18.11 -4.82 2.36
N ASP A 171 -18.69 -5.34 1.28
CA ASP A 171 -18.30 -4.95 -0.08
C ASP A 171 -18.43 -3.42 -0.19
N ASP A 172 -17.35 -2.75 -0.63
CA ASP A 172 -17.09 -1.30 -0.62
C ASP A 172 -18.04 -0.43 -1.49
N THR A 173 -19.28 -0.85 -1.71
CA THR A 173 -20.28 -0.10 -2.50
C THR A 173 -21.03 0.98 -1.72
N GLU A 174 -20.88 1.06 -0.39
CA GLU A 174 -21.55 2.04 0.48
C GLU A 174 -20.54 2.99 1.16
N ALA A 175 -19.94 3.92 0.41
CA ALA A 175 -19.24 5.05 1.00
C ALA A 175 -20.27 6.16 1.37
N GLY A 176 -20.66 6.23 2.64
CA GLY A 176 -21.54 7.28 3.17
C GLY A 176 -20.79 8.49 3.76
N GLY A 177 -21.29 9.70 3.47
CA GLY A 177 -21.31 10.89 4.34
C GLY A 177 -20.01 11.65 4.66
N ASP A 178 -19.01 10.97 5.24
CA ASP A 178 -17.90 11.62 5.96
C ASP A 178 -16.59 11.67 5.17
N LEU A 179 -15.85 12.78 5.32
CA LEU A 179 -14.56 13.00 4.66
C LEU A 179 -13.49 12.06 5.24
N ASP A 180 -12.68 11.49 4.36
CA ASP A 180 -11.50 10.70 4.68
C ASP A 180 -10.31 11.63 4.95
N PHE A 181 -10.01 11.86 6.22
CA PHE A 181 -8.90 12.68 6.67
C PHE A 181 -7.56 12.31 6.00
N ARG A 182 -7.21 11.01 5.94
CA ARG A 182 -5.91 10.56 5.41
C ARG A 182 -5.82 10.82 3.91
N GLY A 183 -6.87 10.49 3.17
CA GLY A 183 -6.96 10.74 1.74
C GLY A 183 -6.86 12.23 1.41
N MET A 184 -7.61 13.05 2.15
CA MET A 184 -7.66 14.50 1.97
C MET A 184 -6.32 15.17 2.27
N LEU A 185 -5.67 14.80 3.39
CA LEU A 185 -4.37 15.35 3.76
C LEU A 185 -3.29 15.01 2.73
N LYS A 186 -3.23 13.76 2.26
CA LYS A 186 -2.27 13.35 1.22
C LYS A 186 -2.48 14.08 -0.09
N ALA A 187 -3.74 14.22 -0.52
CA ALA A 187 -4.09 14.95 -1.73
C ALA A 187 -3.64 16.42 -1.63
N ALA A 188 -3.94 17.08 -0.50
CA ALA A 188 -3.60 18.48 -0.29
C ALA A 188 -2.07 18.69 -0.21
N ALA A 189 -1.34 17.79 0.46
CA ALA A 189 0.11 17.84 0.61
C ALA A 189 0.89 17.48 -0.68
N MET A 190 0.26 16.80 -1.64
CA MET A 190 0.91 16.31 -2.86
C MET A 190 1.62 17.41 -3.66
N ARG A 191 1.10 18.63 -3.62
CA ARG A 191 1.66 19.81 -4.31
C ARG A 191 3.09 20.16 -3.88
N PHE A 192 3.48 19.81 -2.65
CA PHE A 192 4.81 20.12 -2.11
C PHE A 192 5.86 19.09 -2.51
N ARG A 193 5.47 17.98 -3.15
CA ARG A 193 6.36 16.89 -3.57
C ARG A 193 7.20 16.28 -2.44
N ILE A 194 6.71 16.38 -1.19
CA ILE A 194 7.30 15.72 -0.02
C ILE A 194 6.29 14.68 0.51
N PRO A 195 6.62 13.37 0.52
CA PRO A 195 5.75 12.35 1.08
C PRO A 195 5.50 12.54 2.58
N ILE A 196 4.29 12.20 3.02
CA ILE A 196 3.89 12.29 4.43
C ILE A 196 3.62 10.91 5.03
N GLN A 197 3.86 10.74 6.32
CA GLN A 197 3.53 9.52 7.08
C GLN A 197 2.84 9.90 8.39
N LEU A 198 1.65 9.34 8.63
CA LEU A 198 0.94 9.58 9.89
C LEU A 198 1.58 8.75 11.02
N ILE A 199 1.76 9.37 12.18
CA ILE A 199 2.19 8.76 13.43
C ILE A 199 1.14 9.02 14.49
N TRP A 200 0.77 7.98 15.24
CA TRP A 200 -0.17 8.08 16.35
C TRP A 200 0.60 8.04 17.67
N PRO A 201 0.10 8.66 18.76
CA PRO A 201 0.76 8.61 20.07
C PRO A 201 1.01 7.19 20.58
N THR A 202 0.05 6.29 20.31
CA THR A 202 0.14 4.85 20.62
C THR A 202 1.32 4.12 19.95
N THR A 203 1.96 4.72 18.94
CA THR A 203 3.15 4.18 18.25
C THR A 203 4.35 4.16 19.18
N TYR A 204 4.57 5.25 19.91
CA TYR A 204 5.73 5.44 20.78
C TYR A 204 5.42 5.24 22.26
N ASP A 205 4.15 5.35 22.65
CA ASP A 205 3.71 5.05 24.00
C ASP A 205 2.35 4.31 23.97
N PRO A 206 2.32 3.00 24.27
CA PRO A 206 1.08 2.22 24.24
C PRO A 206 0.09 2.57 25.36
N SER A 207 0.46 3.44 26.32
CA SER A 207 -0.41 3.85 27.42
C SER A 207 -1.48 4.87 27.01
N TYR A 208 -1.29 5.58 25.88
CA TYR A 208 -2.28 6.54 25.38
C TYR A 208 -3.63 5.87 25.14
N ARG A 209 -4.68 6.51 25.64
CA ARG A 209 -6.07 6.09 25.42
C ARG A 209 -6.68 7.00 24.38
N ILE A 210 -7.10 6.40 23.27
CA ILE A 210 -7.78 7.09 22.17
C ILE A 210 -9.19 6.52 22.10
N SER A 211 -10.20 7.34 22.36
CA SER A 211 -11.58 6.86 22.37
C SER A 211 -12.05 6.53 20.94
N ARG A 212 -12.84 5.46 20.84
CA ARG A 212 -13.63 5.11 19.65
C ARG A 212 -15.09 5.33 20.00
N LYS A 213 -15.82 6.11 19.21
CA LYS A 213 -17.22 6.50 19.51
C LYS A 213 -18.19 5.33 19.78
N LEU A 214 -17.88 4.10 19.34
CA LEU A 214 -18.81 2.96 19.40
C LEU A 214 -18.37 1.78 20.29
N LYS A 215 -17.14 1.77 20.83
CA LYS A 215 -16.69 0.70 21.75
C LYS A 215 -15.79 1.25 22.85
N GLU A 216 -16.39 1.55 24.00
CA GLU A 216 -15.69 1.91 25.24
C GLU A 216 -14.66 0.84 25.68
N SER A 217 -14.81 -0.42 25.23
CA SER A 217 -13.95 -1.55 25.61
C SER A 217 -12.91 -1.97 24.56
N SER A 218 -12.86 -1.32 23.39
CA SER A 218 -11.92 -1.67 22.33
C SER A 218 -10.57 -0.96 22.53
N GLN A 219 -9.77 -1.43 23.49
CA GLN A 219 -8.37 -1.02 23.54
C GLN A 219 -7.68 -1.49 22.25
N ARG A 220 -7.11 -0.56 21.48
CA ARG A 220 -6.27 -0.89 20.33
C ARG A 220 -5.06 -1.66 20.86
N ARG A 221 -4.99 -2.97 20.60
CA ARG A 221 -3.78 -3.75 20.85
C ARG A 221 -2.74 -3.31 19.83
N THR A 222 -1.81 -2.46 20.25
CA THR A 222 -0.65 -2.10 19.44
C THR A 222 0.25 -3.32 19.26
N GLN A 223 0.90 -3.37 18.10
CA GLN A 223 1.93 -4.37 17.82
C GLN A 223 3.12 -4.12 18.75
N ASP A 224 4.03 -5.10 18.87
CA ASP A 224 5.28 -4.86 19.58
C ASP A 224 6.14 -3.81 18.88
N ALA A 225 7.01 -3.17 19.67
CA ALA A 225 7.89 -2.09 19.24
C ALA A 225 8.74 -2.46 18.00
N ALA A 226 9.31 -3.67 17.97
CA ALA A 226 10.12 -4.13 16.85
C ALA A 226 9.31 -4.22 15.55
N THR A 227 8.09 -4.77 15.62
CA THR A 227 7.19 -4.85 14.46
C THR A 227 6.75 -3.47 13.97
N ILE A 228 6.47 -2.54 14.90
CA ILE A 228 6.15 -1.14 14.57
C ILE A 228 7.34 -0.48 13.86
N ALA A 229 8.55 -0.63 14.39
CA ALA A 229 9.77 -0.08 13.81
C ALA A 229 10.03 -0.63 12.40
N TRP A 230 9.93 -1.95 12.21
CA TRP A 230 10.05 -2.59 10.90
C TRP A 230 9.12 -1.97 9.86
N ASN A 231 7.83 -1.84 10.18
CA ASN A 231 6.83 -1.29 9.26
C ASN A 231 7.07 0.20 8.99
N LEU A 232 7.32 0.99 10.03
CA LEU A 232 7.50 2.43 9.92
C LEU A 232 8.75 2.80 9.12
N VAL A 233 9.90 2.21 9.49
CA VAL A 233 11.19 2.50 8.86
C VAL A 233 11.19 2.08 7.40
N THR A 234 10.65 0.90 7.07
CA THR A 234 10.51 0.44 5.69
C THR A 234 9.68 1.41 4.86
N ALA A 235 8.53 1.86 5.41
CA ALA A 235 7.65 2.79 4.72
C ALA A 235 8.33 4.14 4.46
N ILE A 236 9.08 4.66 5.45
CA ILE A 236 9.85 5.89 5.30
C ILE A 236 10.98 5.71 4.28
N TYR A 237 11.73 4.61 4.32
CA TYR A 237 12.82 4.33 3.38
C TYR A 237 12.33 4.37 1.93
N TYR A 238 11.19 3.71 1.66
CA TYR A 238 10.55 3.75 0.34
C TYR A 238 10.09 5.15 -0.05
N LYS A 239 9.48 5.88 0.88
CA LYS A 239 9.04 7.27 0.66
C LYS A 239 10.19 8.21 0.32
N ALA A 240 11.34 8.02 0.95
CA ALA A 240 12.54 8.82 0.71
C ALA A 240 13.25 8.51 -0.61
N GLY A 241 12.81 7.49 -1.37
CA GLY A 241 13.47 7.12 -2.63
C GLY A 241 14.01 5.71 -2.68
N GLY A 242 14.15 5.05 -1.54
CA GLY A 242 14.79 3.74 -1.46
C GLY A 242 13.93 2.60 -1.98
N LEU A 243 14.57 1.51 -2.40
CA LEU A 243 13.91 0.29 -2.84
C LEU A 243 14.38 -0.88 -1.95
N PRO A 244 13.63 -1.22 -0.89
CA PRO A 244 14.12 -2.16 0.11
C PRO A 244 14.13 -3.61 -0.39
N TRP A 245 13.21 -3.99 -1.28
CA TRP A 245 13.21 -5.30 -1.94
C TRP A 245 12.42 -5.25 -3.24
N ARG A 246 12.63 -6.26 -4.10
CA ARG A 246 11.82 -6.50 -5.30
C ARG A 246 11.39 -7.96 -5.43
N LEU A 247 10.56 -8.25 -6.42
CA LEU A 247 10.24 -9.64 -6.79
C LEU A 247 11.51 -10.34 -7.28
N ALA A 248 11.76 -11.56 -6.77
CA ALA A 248 12.80 -12.41 -7.34
C ALA A 248 12.37 -12.83 -8.74
N ARG A 249 13.26 -12.67 -9.73
CA ARG A 249 12.96 -12.95 -11.13
C ARG A 249 13.84 -14.06 -11.69
N ASP A 250 13.28 -14.96 -12.48
CA ASP A 250 14.08 -15.82 -13.36
C ASP A 250 14.40 -15.04 -14.65
N ALA A 251 15.67 -14.99 -15.05
CA ALA A 251 16.11 -14.31 -16.27
C ALA A 251 15.42 -14.83 -17.55
N ARG A 252 14.86 -16.04 -17.51
CA ARG A 252 14.09 -16.66 -18.60
C ARG A 252 12.66 -16.13 -18.70
N GLU A 253 12.14 -15.52 -17.64
CA GLU A 253 10.80 -14.95 -17.63
C GLU A 253 10.73 -13.69 -18.49
N ARG A 254 9.56 -13.50 -19.13
CA ARG A 254 9.29 -12.35 -19.98
C ARG A 254 9.26 -11.07 -19.15
N ARG A 255 9.76 -9.98 -19.73
CA ARG A 255 9.59 -8.65 -19.13
C ARG A 255 8.11 -8.32 -19.05
N THR A 256 7.60 -8.24 -17.83
CA THR A 256 6.15 -8.16 -17.58
C THR A 256 5.81 -6.85 -16.89
N SER A 257 4.72 -6.22 -17.32
CA SER A 257 4.14 -5.07 -16.63
C SER A 257 2.85 -5.49 -15.93
N PHE A 258 2.76 -5.23 -14.64
CA PHE A 258 1.57 -5.51 -13.84
C PHE A 258 0.78 -4.23 -13.64
N VAL A 259 -0.50 -4.22 -14.02
CA VAL A 259 -1.38 -3.06 -13.91
C VAL A 259 -2.57 -3.39 -13.02
N GLY A 260 -2.72 -2.65 -11.93
CA GLY A 260 -3.91 -2.68 -11.08
C GLY A 260 -4.93 -1.64 -11.54
N LEU A 261 -6.18 -2.06 -11.71
CA LEU A 261 -7.30 -1.21 -12.06
C LEU A 261 -8.24 -1.04 -10.87
N SER A 262 -8.63 0.20 -10.58
CA SER A 262 -9.67 0.48 -9.60
C SER A 262 -10.54 1.67 -10.02
N PHE A 263 -11.69 1.79 -9.37
CA PHE A 263 -12.64 2.88 -9.57
C PHE A 263 -12.93 3.50 -8.21
N TYR A 264 -12.97 4.83 -8.16
CA TYR A 264 -13.32 5.57 -6.94
C TYR A 264 -14.39 6.61 -7.24
N ARG A 265 -15.28 6.87 -6.27
CA ARG A 265 -16.32 7.92 -6.36
C ARG A 265 -15.76 9.28 -5.93
N SER A 266 -16.23 10.34 -6.58
CA SER A 266 -16.01 11.72 -6.17
C SER A 266 -16.65 12.01 -4.79
N VAL A 267 -16.13 13.05 -4.11
CA VAL A 267 -16.57 13.46 -2.77
C VAL A 267 -18.00 14.00 -2.76
N ASP A 268 -18.44 14.58 -3.88
CA ASP A 268 -19.75 15.23 -4.01
C ASP A 268 -20.88 14.25 -4.37
N GLY A 269 -20.58 12.95 -4.50
CA GLY A 269 -21.58 11.90 -4.72
C GLY A 269 -22.21 11.88 -6.11
N GLU A 270 -22.01 12.91 -6.94
CA GLU A 270 -22.41 12.89 -8.34
C GLU A 270 -21.48 11.98 -9.15
N TYR A 271 -21.93 10.73 -9.33
CA TYR A 271 -21.70 9.70 -10.37
C TYR A 271 -20.38 9.57 -11.14
N VAL A 272 -19.33 10.35 -10.90
CA VAL A 272 -18.07 10.22 -11.63
C VAL A 272 -17.19 9.24 -10.88
N HIS A 273 -17.30 7.96 -11.24
CA HIS A 273 -16.22 7.04 -10.90
C HIS A 273 -15.04 7.32 -11.85
N THR A 274 -13.89 7.69 -11.30
CA THR A 274 -12.68 7.85 -12.11
C THR A 274 -11.87 6.57 -12.02
N SER A 275 -11.41 6.07 -13.16
CA SER A 275 -10.51 4.91 -13.18
C SER A 275 -9.09 5.31 -12.80
N THR A 276 -8.37 4.41 -12.16
CA THR A 276 -6.93 4.55 -11.92
C THR A 276 -6.25 3.29 -12.41
N ALA A 277 -5.18 3.48 -13.18
CA ALA A 277 -4.24 2.42 -13.48
C ALA A 277 -2.99 2.67 -12.65
N GLN A 278 -2.56 1.64 -11.95
CA GLN A 278 -1.27 1.63 -11.32
C GLN A 278 -0.40 0.56 -11.96
N MET A 279 0.70 1.01 -12.55
CA MET A 279 1.70 0.14 -13.12
C MET A 279 2.75 -0.18 -12.07
N PHE A 280 3.08 -1.46 -11.93
CA PHE A 280 4.26 -1.94 -11.23
C PHE A 280 5.17 -2.59 -12.26
N ASP A 281 6.42 -2.12 -12.30
CA ASP A 281 7.47 -2.81 -13.00
C ASP A 281 8.14 -3.88 -12.11
N GLU A 282 9.10 -4.60 -12.66
CA GLU A 282 9.85 -5.65 -11.95
C GLU A 282 10.71 -5.12 -10.79
N ARG A 283 11.00 -3.81 -10.76
CA ARG A 283 11.72 -3.14 -9.67
C ARG A 283 10.75 -2.76 -8.54
N GLY A 284 9.45 -2.90 -8.77
CA GLY A 284 8.42 -2.47 -7.85
C GLY A 284 8.13 -0.98 -7.92
N GLU A 285 8.69 -0.25 -8.89
CA GLU A 285 8.37 1.16 -9.04
C GLU A 285 6.90 1.30 -9.47
N GLY A 286 6.09 1.75 -8.52
CA GLY A 286 4.67 2.00 -8.73
C GLY A 286 4.45 3.38 -9.34
N LEU A 287 3.91 3.41 -10.56
CA LEU A 287 3.48 4.64 -11.23
C LEU A 287 1.98 4.74 -11.33
N ILE A 288 1.47 5.91 -10.97
CA ILE A 288 0.04 6.20 -10.96
C ILE A 288 -0.37 6.95 -12.22
N LEU A 289 -1.42 6.46 -12.86
CA LEU A 289 -2.11 7.12 -13.95
C LEU A 289 -3.59 7.28 -13.59
N ARG A 290 -4.08 8.52 -13.74
CA ARG A 290 -5.51 8.81 -13.71
C ARG A 290 -6.08 8.44 -15.08
N GLY A 291 -7.11 7.61 -15.09
CA GLY A 291 -7.81 7.19 -16.29
C GLY A 291 -9.08 7.98 -16.56
N GLY A 292 -9.83 7.51 -17.54
CA GLY A 292 -11.09 8.10 -17.98
C GLY A 292 -12.25 7.88 -17.00
N ARG A 293 -13.39 8.48 -17.36
CA ARG A 293 -14.65 8.37 -16.60
C ARG A 293 -15.27 6.99 -16.82
N MET A 294 -15.85 6.46 -15.76
CA MET A 294 -16.53 5.16 -15.77
C MET A 294 -17.90 5.25 -16.45
N VAL A 295 -18.31 4.16 -17.08
CA VAL A 295 -19.68 3.91 -17.54
C VAL A 295 -20.25 2.73 -16.75
N GLU A 296 -21.41 2.95 -16.13
CA GLU A 296 -22.08 1.90 -15.35
C GLU A 296 -22.73 0.92 -16.33
N SER A 297 -22.39 -0.36 -16.21
CA SER A 297 -22.96 -1.39 -17.05
C SER A 297 -24.41 -1.68 -16.64
N GLU A 298 -25.32 -1.67 -17.62
CA GLU A 298 -26.71 -2.06 -17.40
C GLU A 298 -26.86 -3.55 -17.03
N GLU A 299 -25.90 -4.40 -17.40
CA GLU A 299 -25.97 -5.86 -17.21
C GLU A 299 -25.65 -6.30 -15.78
N ASP A 300 -24.63 -5.72 -15.16
CA ASP A 300 -24.11 -6.17 -13.85
C ASP A 300 -23.97 -5.06 -12.82
N ARG A 301 -24.41 -3.83 -13.15
CA ARG A 301 -24.37 -2.63 -12.29
C ARG A 301 -22.98 -2.38 -11.69
N SER A 302 -21.95 -2.84 -12.40
CA SER A 302 -20.56 -2.67 -11.99
C SER A 302 -19.92 -1.53 -12.79
N PRO A 303 -18.85 -0.92 -12.25
CA PRO A 303 -18.12 0.10 -12.97
C PRO A 303 -17.23 -0.50 -14.08
N HIS A 304 -17.36 0.06 -15.29
CA HIS A 304 -16.54 -0.28 -16.46
C HIS A 304 -16.01 0.95 -17.17
N LEU A 305 -15.00 0.77 -18.02
CA LEU A 305 -14.52 1.82 -18.91
C LEU A 305 -15.15 1.70 -20.29
N THR A 306 -15.27 2.83 -20.98
CA THR A 306 -15.51 2.80 -22.43
C THR A 306 -14.31 2.15 -23.12
N ALA A 307 -14.50 1.65 -24.34
CA ALA A 307 -13.40 1.11 -25.14
C ALA A 307 -12.29 2.15 -25.39
N GLU A 308 -12.66 3.42 -25.55
CA GLU A 308 -11.71 4.53 -25.76
C GLU A 308 -10.91 4.83 -24.48
N ASP A 309 -11.57 4.87 -23.32
CA ASP A 309 -10.91 5.11 -22.03
C ASP A 309 -10.01 3.93 -21.65
N ALA A 310 -10.45 2.69 -21.86
CA ALA A 310 -9.65 1.49 -21.63
C ALA A 310 -8.39 1.48 -22.51
N TYR A 311 -8.56 1.79 -23.81
CA TYR A 311 -7.45 1.93 -24.75
C TYR A 311 -6.47 3.02 -24.31
N THR A 312 -6.97 4.22 -23.99
CA THR A 312 -6.16 5.37 -23.59
C THR A 312 -5.38 5.08 -22.31
N LEU A 313 -6.03 4.50 -21.31
CA LEU A 313 -5.45 4.15 -20.03
C LEU A 313 -4.27 3.19 -20.18
N LEU A 314 -4.45 2.09 -20.92
CA LEU A 314 -3.39 1.11 -21.11
C LEU A 314 -2.28 1.64 -22.03
N ARG A 315 -2.63 2.34 -23.13
CA ARG A 315 -1.66 2.98 -24.03
C ARG A 315 -0.74 3.92 -23.27
N ASP A 316 -1.29 4.77 -22.41
CA ASP A 316 -0.50 5.75 -21.66
C ASP A 316 0.33 5.08 -20.56
N SER A 317 -0.20 4.01 -19.94
CA SER A 317 0.59 3.11 -19.09
C SER A 317 1.81 2.57 -19.83
N LEU A 318 1.64 1.98 -21.01
CA LEU A 318 2.72 1.42 -21.82
C LEU A 318 3.73 2.48 -22.27
N LYS A 319 3.28 3.71 -22.58
CA LYS A 319 4.20 4.82 -22.90
C LYS A 319 5.10 5.16 -21.70
N VAL A 320 4.54 5.18 -20.49
CA VAL A 320 5.34 5.45 -19.29
C VAL A 320 6.34 4.33 -19.04
N PHE A 321 5.93 3.07 -19.19
CA PHE A 321 6.85 1.93 -19.11
C PHE A 321 8.03 2.10 -20.07
N ARG A 322 7.74 2.40 -21.34
CA ARG A 322 8.79 2.63 -22.35
C ARG A 322 9.69 3.80 -22.01
N LYS A 323 9.16 4.89 -21.43
CA LYS A 323 9.97 6.04 -21.02
C LYS A 323 10.97 5.69 -19.91
N GLN A 324 10.64 4.72 -19.06
CA GLN A 324 11.52 4.29 -17.97
C GLN A 324 12.51 3.19 -18.37
N HIS A 325 12.06 2.26 -19.22
CA HIS A 325 12.82 1.05 -19.56
C HIS A 325 13.41 1.07 -20.97
N ASP A 326 13.14 2.12 -21.76
CA ASP A 326 13.52 2.29 -23.17
C ASP A 326 12.97 1.20 -24.13
N HIS A 327 12.10 0.32 -23.66
CA HIS A 327 11.41 -0.70 -24.45
C HIS A 327 9.99 -0.94 -23.92
N TYR A 328 9.10 -1.54 -24.71
CA TYR A 328 7.78 -2.02 -24.25
C TYR A 328 7.91 -3.37 -23.50
N PRO A 329 6.97 -3.72 -22.62
CA PRO A 329 7.00 -5.03 -21.98
C PRO A 329 6.65 -6.12 -23.02
N ALA A 330 7.18 -7.33 -22.81
CA ALA A 330 6.81 -8.49 -23.62
C ALA A 330 5.46 -9.08 -23.19
N ARG A 331 4.97 -8.72 -22.00
CA ARG A 331 3.72 -9.22 -21.43
C ARG A 331 3.04 -8.17 -20.55
N VAL A 332 1.72 -8.08 -20.62
CA VAL A 332 0.90 -7.20 -19.77
C VAL A 332 -0.03 -8.04 -18.91
N VAL A 333 -0.10 -7.74 -17.61
CA VAL A 333 -1.01 -8.39 -16.67
C VAL A 333 -1.94 -7.34 -16.07
N LEU A 334 -3.25 -7.45 -16.31
CA LEU A 334 -4.26 -6.57 -15.75
C LEU A 334 -4.98 -7.24 -14.59
N HIS A 335 -4.98 -6.59 -13.42
CA HIS A 335 -5.73 -7.01 -12.24
C HIS A 335 -6.89 -6.06 -11.98
N LYS A 336 -8.11 -6.60 -11.87
CA LYS A 336 -9.34 -5.85 -11.59
C LYS A 336 -10.16 -6.57 -10.51
N THR A 337 -10.96 -5.83 -9.74
CA THR A 337 -11.87 -6.41 -8.73
C THR A 337 -13.28 -6.71 -9.22
N SER A 338 -13.62 -6.24 -10.41
CA SER A 338 -14.83 -6.60 -11.16
C SER A 338 -14.47 -7.34 -12.46
N LYS A 339 -15.47 -7.90 -13.11
CA LYS A 339 -15.33 -8.55 -14.41
C LYS A 339 -14.88 -7.52 -15.46
N PHE A 340 -14.18 -7.96 -16.50
CA PHE A 340 -13.93 -7.18 -17.71
C PHE A 340 -15.13 -7.33 -18.66
N ASP A 341 -15.71 -6.22 -19.10
CA ASP A 341 -16.77 -6.23 -20.12
C ASP A 341 -16.18 -6.25 -21.54
N ARG A 342 -17.03 -6.30 -22.57
CA ARG A 342 -16.56 -6.34 -23.96
C ARG A 342 -15.83 -5.06 -24.37
N ASN A 343 -16.33 -3.91 -23.94
CA ASN A 343 -15.72 -2.62 -24.31
C ASN A 343 -14.31 -2.48 -23.73
N GLU A 344 -14.12 -2.86 -22.46
CA GLU A 344 -12.82 -2.88 -21.81
C GLU A 344 -11.86 -3.83 -22.52
N LEU A 345 -12.32 -5.05 -22.85
CA LEU A 345 -11.51 -6.02 -23.59
C LEU A 345 -11.05 -5.46 -24.93
N ASP A 346 -11.97 -4.90 -25.73
CA ASP A 346 -11.66 -4.33 -27.04
C ASP A 346 -10.66 -3.17 -26.94
N GLY A 347 -10.86 -2.27 -25.96
CA GLY A 347 -9.95 -1.15 -25.71
C GLY A 347 -8.54 -1.60 -25.28
N PHE A 348 -8.46 -2.53 -24.33
CA PHE A 348 -7.17 -3.05 -23.87
C PHE A 348 -6.44 -3.84 -24.96
N HIS A 349 -7.14 -4.69 -25.71
CA HIS A 349 -6.56 -5.42 -26.84
C HIS A 349 -6.01 -4.47 -27.90
N LYS A 350 -6.76 -3.43 -28.27
CA LYS A 350 -6.30 -2.41 -29.22
C LYS A 350 -4.97 -1.76 -28.78
N ALA A 351 -4.81 -1.46 -27.49
CA ALA A 351 -3.58 -0.85 -26.97
C ALA A 351 -2.39 -1.81 -26.96
N ILE A 352 -2.64 -3.11 -26.76
CA ILE A 352 -1.64 -4.19 -26.80
C ILE A 352 -1.20 -4.45 -28.24
N ASP A 353 -2.15 -4.57 -29.16
CA ASP A 353 -1.92 -4.88 -30.58
C ASP A 353 -1.17 -3.73 -31.28
N GLU A 354 -1.49 -2.46 -30.98
CA GLU A 354 -0.78 -1.30 -31.53
C GLU A 354 0.72 -1.28 -31.16
N ARG A 355 1.10 -1.97 -30.08
CA ARG A 355 2.47 -2.00 -29.57
C ARG A 355 3.16 -3.34 -29.77
N ASP A 356 2.56 -4.23 -30.56
CA ASP A 356 3.07 -5.57 -30.87
C ASP A 356 3.43 -6.37 -29.61
N ILE A 357 2.60 -6.28 -28.57
CA ILE A 357 2.80 -7.02 -27.32
C ILE A 357 2.17 -8.41 -27.45
N ASP A 358 3.01 -9.45 -27.46
CA ASP A 358 2.60 -10.82 -27.77
C ASP A 358 1.70 -11.49 -26.70
N TYR A 359 1.78 -11.04 -25.43
CA TYR A 359 1.15 -11.74 -24.32
C TYR A 359 0.37 -10.81 -23.39
N ALA A 360 -0.83 -11.24 -23.01
CA ALA A 360 -1.66 -10.54 -22.05
C ALA A 360 -2.36 -11.50 -21.10
N ASP A 361 -2.54 -11.12 -19.84
CA ASP A 361 -3.39 -11.82 -18.89
C ASP A 361 -4.32 -10.84 -18.19
N PHE A 362 -5.63 -11.10 -18.25
CA PHE A 362 -6.64 -10.26 -17.60
C PHE A 362 -7.31 -11.06 -16.49
N ILE A 363 -7.08 -10.65 -15.24
CA ILE A 363 -7.48 -11.40 -14.06
C ILE A 363 -8.45 -10.57 -13.24
N TRP A 364 -9.64 -11.14 -13.08
CA TRP A 364 -10.62 -10.70 -12.10
C TRP A 364 -10.35 -11.39 -10.76
N ILE A 365 -9.99 -10.59 -9.75
CA ILE A 365 -9.60 -11.04 -8.42
C ILE A 365 -10.62 -10.57 -7.39
N ARG A 366 -11.19 -11.49 -6.62
CA ARG A 366 -12.05 -11.16 -5.46
C ARG A 366 -11.88 -12.16 -4.32
N LYS A 367 -12.28 -11.80 -3.10
CA LYS A 367 -12.36 -12.78 -2.01
C LYS A 367 -13.46 -13.81 -2.29
N SER A 368 -13.17 -15.09 -2.11
CA SER A 368 -14.16 -16.15 -2.25
C SER A 368 -15.00 -16.31 -0.96
N MET A 369 -16.23 -16.79 -1.12
CA MET A 369 -17.05 -17.31 -0.04
C MET A 369 -16.82 -18.82 0.18
N THR A 370 -16.31 -19.51 -0.84
CA THR A 370 -15.90 -20.91 -0.75
C THR A 370 -14.54 -21.02 -0.07
N ARG A 371 -14.42 -21.92 0.91
CA ARG A 371 -13.20 -22.17 1.67
C ARG A 371 -12.86 -23.66 1.60
N LEU A 372 -11.57 -23.96 1.48
CA LEU A 372 -11.02 -25.28 1.73
C LEU A 372 -10.95 -25.55 3.23
N TYR A 373 -11.12 -26.82 3.58
CA TYR A 373 -10.95 -27.33 4.93
C TYR A 373 -9.73 -28.23 4.99
N ARG A 374 -8.94 -28.12 6.07
CA ARG A 374 -7.77 -28.95 6.36
C ARG A 374 -7.97 -29.60 7.73
N LEU A 375 -7.69 -30.89 7.84
CA LEU A 375 -7.70 -31.59 9.13
C LEU A 375 -6.63 -31.00 10.06
N GLY A 376 -7.01 -30.75 11.31
CA GLY A 376 -6.14 -30.19 12.35
C GLY A 376 -6.58 -28.81 12.84
N VAL A 377 -5.72 -28.17 13.63
CA VAL A 377 -6.01 -26.86 14.26
C VAL A 377 -5.76 -25.69 13.29
N TYR A 378 -4.91 -25.90 12.28
CA TYR A 378 -4.44 -24.87 11.39
C TYR A 378 -5.21 -24.84 10.06
N PRO A 379 -5.51 -23.65 9.50
CA PRO A 379 -6.15 -23.53 8.20
C PRO A 379 -5.28 -24.10 7.07
N PRO A 380 -5.81 -24.13 5.83
CA PRO A 380 -5.00 -24.42 4.65
C PRO A 380 -3.73 -23.56 4.60
N LEU A 381 -2.65 -24.13 4.04
CA LEU A 381 -1.38 -23.43 3.90
C LEU A 381 -1.53 -22.24 2.96
N ARG A 382 -0.85 -21.14 3.27
CA ARG A 382 -0.60 -20.08 2.28
C ARG A 382 0.13 -20.71 1.09
N GLY A 383 -0.31 -20.39 -0.14
CA GLY A 383 0.12 -21.06 -1.36
C GLY A 383 -0.74 -22.24 -1.80
N SER A 384 -1.76 -22.64 -1.02
CA SER A 384 -2.72 -23.66 -1.46
C SER A 384 -3.55 -23.15 -2.65
N LEU A 385 -3.51 -23.89 -3.76
CA LEU A 385 -4.19 -23.56 -5.02
C LEU A 385 -5.16 -24.68 -5.40
N LEU A 386 -6.46 -24.39 -5.35
CA LEU A 386 -7.50 -25.25 -5.93
C LEU A 386 -7.87 -24.72 -7.32
N ARG A 387 -7.43 -25.42 -8.37
CA ARG A 387 -7.90 -25.17 -9.73
C ARG A 387 -9.29 -25.77 -9.91
N ILE A 388 -10.27 -24.93 -10.17
CA ILE A 388 -11.66 -25.34 -10.44
C ILE A 388 -11.75 -25.76 -11.91
N ASP A 389 -11.24 -24.91 -12.80
CA ASP A 389 -11.21 -25.08 -14.25
C ASP A 389 -9.86 -24.59 -14.86
N LYS A 390 -9.80 -24.43 -16.19
CA LYS A 390 -8.65 -23.90 -16.94
C LYS A 390 -8.35 -22.44 -16.62
N ASP A 391 -9.38 -21.66 -16.30
CA ASP A 391 -9.36 -20.20 -16.13
C ASP A 391 -9.86 -19.75 -14.76
N GLN A 392 -10.24 -20.67 -13.88
CA GLN A 392 -10.75 -20.38 -12.56
C GLN A 392 -10.04 -21.16 -11.45
N ALA A 393 -9.58 -20.46 -10.41
CA ALA A 393 -8.97 -21.07 -9.23
C ALA A 393 -9.25 -20.33 -7.92
N LEU A 394 -9.13 -21.04 -6.81
CA LEU A 394 -9.01 -20.47 -5.47
C LEU A 394 -7.56 -20.51 -5.01
N LEU A 395 -7.00 -19.36 -4.64
CA LEU A 395 -5.64 -19.20 -4.14
C LEU A 395 -5.67 -18.71 -2.68
N TYR A 396 -5.06 -19.48 -1.78
CA TYR A 396 -4.84 -19.06 -0.40
C TYR A 396 -3.62 -18.16 -0.30
N THR A 397 -3.82 -16.85 -0.34
CA THR A 397 -2.79 -15.85 -0.02
C THR A 397 -2.66 -15.63 1.49
N LYS A 398 -3.76 -15.78 2.25
CA LYS A 398 -3.74 -15.90 3.72
C LYS A 398 -3.96 -17.35 4.09
N GLY A 399 -3.21 -17.86 5.06
CA GLY A 399 -3.28 -19.24 5.51
C GLY A 399 -2.14 -19.54 6.46
N SER A 400 -2.02 -20.80 6.87
CA SER A 400 -0.87 -21.22 7.69
C SER A 400 0.44 -21.01 6.93
N VAL A 401 1.38 -20.35 7.58
CA VAL A 401 2.67 -19.99 7.02
C VAL A 401 3.73 -20.89 7.65
N GLU A 402 4.38 -21.70 6.82
CA GLU A 402 5.40 -22.65 7.27
C GLU A 402 6.57 -21.94 7.96
N PHE A 403 7.06 -20.85 7.38
CA PHE A 403 8.17 -20.06 7.93
C PHE A 403 7.87 -19.52 9.34
N PHE A 404 6.63 -19.11 9.62
CA PHE A 404 6.22 -18.65 10.96
C PHE A 404 5.76 -19.80 11.88
N ARG A 405 5.58 -21.00 11.34
CA ARG A 405 4.98 -22.17 12.01
C ARG A 405 3.62 -21.87 12.66
N THR A 406 2.86 -20.94 12.09
CA THR A 406 1.53 -20.54 12.59
C THR A 406 0.67 -19.94 11.47
N TYR A 407 -0.59 -19.66 11.79
CA TYR A 407 -1.41 -18.71 11.05
C TYR A 407 -1.49 -17.40 11.84
N PRO A 408 -0.94 -16.28 11.33
CA PRO A 408 -0.91 -15.01 12.07
C PRO A 408 -2.21 -14.19 11.96
N GLY A 409 -3.23 -14.66 11.25
CA GLY A 409 -4.50 -13.96 11.10
C GLY A 409 -5.50 -14.23 12.22
N MET A 410 -6.42 -13.29 12.47
CA MET A 410 -7.42 -13.38 13.54
C MET A 410 -8.65 -14.24 13.17
N TYR A 411 -9.03 -14.24 11.90
CA TYR A 411 -10.25 -14.89 11.39
C TYR A 411 -9.93 -16.04 10.45
N ILE A 412 -10.91 -16.91 10.18
CA ILE A 412 -10.76 -17.99 9.19
C ILE A 412 -10.38 -17.40 7.83
N PRO A 413 -9.23 -17.78 7.24
CA PRO A 413 -8.75 -17.15 6.01
C PRO A 413 -9.70 -17.41 4.84
N ARG A 414 -9.96 -16.34 4.08
CA ARG A 414 -10.72 -16.38 2.83
C ARG A 414 -9.73 -16.43 1.65
N PRO A 415 -9.81 -17.43 0.75
CA PRO A 415 -8.97 -17.44 -0.43
C PRO A 415 -9.40 -16.38 -1.43
N LEU A 416 -8.49 -16.01 -2.32
CA LEU A 416 -8.81 -15.24 -3.52
C LEU A 416 -9.39 -16.18 -4.57
N LEU A 417 -10.51 -15.79 -5.18
CA LEU A 417 -11.00 -16.35 -6.43
C LEU A 417 -10.32 -15.60 -7.58
N LEU A 418 -9.58 -16.34 -8.39
CA LEU A 418 -9.00 -15.86 -9.64
C LEU A 418 -9.89 -16.33 -10.79
N ARG A 419 -10.35 -15.39 -11.62
CA ARG A 419 -11.04 -15.66 -12.89
C ARG A 419 -10.27 -14.97 -14.00
N CYS A 420 -9.63 -15.75 -14.85
CA CYS A 420 -8.81 -15.25 -15.94
C CYS A 420 -9.64 -15.17 -17.22
N GLN A 421 -9.88 -13.96 -17.72
CA GLN A 421 -10.63 -13.78 -18.98
C GLN A 421 -9.72 -13.88 -20.20
N VAL A 422 -8.45 -13.49 -20.04
CA VAL A 422 -7.39 -13.68 -21.03
C VAL A 422 -6.22 -14.36 -20.32
N LEU A 423 -5.62 -15.36 -20.97
CA LEU A 423 -4.52 -16.16 -20.47
C LEU A 423 -3.39 -16.23 -21.51
N GLY A 424 -2.33 -15.47 -21.28
CA GLY A 424 -1.04 -15.56 -21.96
C GLY A 424 -0.06 -16.51 -21.25
N GLN A 425 -0.35 -16.92 -20.01
CA GLN A 425 0.39 -17.93 -19.26
C GLN A 425 -0.53 -18.98 -18.62
N PRO A 426 -0.02 -20.16 -18.22
CA PRO A 426 -0.81 -21.13 -17.47
C PRO A 426 -1.31 -20.56 -16.14
N LEU A 427 -2.55 -20.89 -15.75
CA LEU A 427 -3.17 -20.41 -14.50
C LEU A 427 -2.32 -20.63 -13.23
N GLN A 428 -1.50 -21.69 -13.20
CA GLN A 428 -0.58 -21.93 -12.08
C GLN A 428 0.52 -20.87 -11.98
N HIS A 429 1.02 -20.38 -13.11
CA HIS A 429 1.99 -19.28 -13.17
C HIS A 429 1.34 -17.98 -12.68
N ILE A 430 0.14 -17.66 -13.18
CA ILE A 430 -0.66 -16.51 -12.70
C ILE A 430 -0.89 -16.54 -11.19
N ALA A 431 -1.21 -17.72 -10.65
CA ALA A 431 -1.41 -17.89 -9.22
C ALA A 431 -0.10 -17.68 -8.43
N HIS A 432 1.03 -18.13 -8.96
CA HIS A 432 2.35 -17.91 -8.34
C HIS A 432 2.73 -16.41 -8.34
N GLU A 433 2.55 -15.71 -9.47
CA GLU A 433 2.78 -14.27 -9.56
C GLU A 433 1.84 -13.49 -8.63
N THR A 434 0.56 -13.86 -8.59
CA THR A 434 -0.43 -13.24 -7.68
C THR A 434 0.00 -13.41 -6.22
N LEU A 435 0.48 -14.59 -5.84
CA LEU A 435 1.01 -14.84 -4.50
C LEU A 435 2.25 -13.99 -4.22
N ALA A 436 3.19 -13.90 -5.16
CA ALA A 436 4.40 -13.12 -5.02
C ALA A 436 4.11 -11.61 -4.87
N LEU A 437 3.17 -11.08 -5.65
CA LEU A 437 2.72 -9.69 -5.58
C LEU A 437 2.07 -9.32 -4.24
N THR A 438 1.61 -10.28 -3.43
CA THR A 438 1.15 -9.98 -2.06
C THR A 438 2.28 -9.56 -1.12
N LYS A 439 3.53 -9.87 -1.48
CA LYS A 439 4.72 -9.55 -0.70
C LYS A 439 5.33 -8.19 -1.07
N MET A 440 4.74 -7.48 -2.03
CA MET A 440 5.25 -6.22 -2.59
C MET A 440 4.63 -4.98 -1.95
N ASN A 441 4.26 -5.07 -0.67
CA ASN A 441 3.70 -3.94 0.08
C ASN A 441 4.75 -3.30 0.99
N TRP A 442 5.36 -2.19 0.57
CA TRP A 442 6.37 -1.47 1.36
C TRP A 442 5.84 -0.74 2.60
N ASN A 443 4.53 -0.85 2.89
CA ASN A 443 3.95 -0.34 4.13
C ASN A 443 3.89 -1.41 5.24
N ASN A 444 4.20 -2.68 4.92
CA ASN A 444 4.13 -3.80 5.87
C ASN A 444 5.20 -4.86 5.54
N THR A 445 6.04 -5.16 6.51
CA THR A 445 7.13 -6.14 6.39
C THR A 445 6.70 -7.59 6.66
N GLN A 446 5.50 -7.83 7.19
CA GLN A 446 4.96 -9.19 7.25
C GLN A 446 4.48 -9.59 5.86
N PHE A 447 5.09 -10.63 5.27
CA PHE A 447 4.91 -10.95 3.86
C PHE A 447 3.57 -11.60 3.51
N ASP A 448 2.77 -12.01 4.49
CA ASP A 448 1.57 -12.80 4.28
C ASP A 448 0.35 -11.95 3.87
N ASN A 449 0.49 -10.79 3.23
CA ASN A 449 -0.65 -9.91 2.91
C ASN A 449 -1.72 -10.62 2.07
N GLY A 450 -2.98 -10.18 2.20
CA GLY A 450 -4.12 -10.86 1.59
C GLY A 450 -4.34 -10.55 0.11
N LEU A 451 -4.09 -9.31 -0.32
CA LEU A 451 -4.29 -8.86 -1.70
C LEU A 451 -2.94 -8.62 -2.38
N PRO A 452 -2.82 -8.86 -3.70
CA PRO A 452 -1.63 -8.47 -4.46
C PRO A 452 -1.51 -6.95 -4.49
N ILE A 453 -0.28 -6.43 -4.54
CA ILE A 453 -0.01 -4.99 -4.45
C ILE A 453 -0.78 -4.19 -5.52
N THR A 454 -0.88 -4.71 -6.74
CA THR A 454 -1.69 -4.17 -7.85
C THR A 454 -3.11 -3.80 -7.43
N ILE A 455 -3.81 -4.66 -6.69
CA ILE A 455 -5.18 -4.37 -6.21
C ILE A 455 -5.15 -3.48 -4.96
N ALA A 456 -4.27 -3.77 -4.02
CA ALA A 456 -4.22 -3.04 -2.74
C ALA A 456 -3.86 -1.56 -2.95
N ALA A 457 -2.90 -1.30 -3.82
CA ALA A 457 -2.39 0.02 -4.12
C ALA A 457 -3.36 0.83 -4.99
N ALA A 458 -4.00 0.20 -5.99
CA ALA A 458 -5.03 0.87 -6.78
C ALA A 458 -6.17 1.42 -5.89
N ARG A 459 -6.62 0.64 -4.90
CA ARG A 459 -7.60 1.08 -3.89
C ARG A 459 -7.11 2.29 -3.09
N GLN A 460 -5.90 2.23 -2.53
CA GLN A 460 -5.32 3.33 -1.75
C GLN A 460 -5.17 4.61 -2.58
N VAL A 461 -4.79 4.47 -3.84
CA VAL A 461 -4.67 5.58 -4.78
C VAL A 461 -6.03 6.23 -5.00
N GLY A 462 -7.10 5.44 -5.18
CA GLY A 462 -8.46 5.95 -5.32
C GLY A 462 -8.97 6.72 -4.09
N GLU A 463 -8.58 6.31 -2.88
CA GLU A 463 -8.91 7.02 -1.64
C GLU A 463 -8.31 8.42 -1.56
N VAL A 464 -7.14 8.64 -2.18
CA VAL A 464 -6.46 9.95 -2.23
C VAL A 464 -6.94 10.77 -3.42
N LEU A 465 -6.98 10.19 -4.62
CA LEU A 465 -7.25 10.93 -5.86
C LEU A 465 -8.64 11.54 -5.93
N LYS A 466 -9.61 11.03 -5.15
CA LYS A 466 -10.94 11.64 -5.02
C LYS A 466 -10.93 13.06 -4.42
N TYR A 467 -9.85 13.45 -3.75
CA TYR A 467 -9.67 14.79 -3.17
C TYR A 467 -8.74 15.69 -4.00
N VAL A 468 -8.11 15.16 -5.05
CA VAL A 468 -7.20 15.93 -5.91
C VAL A 468 -8.03 16.63 -6.98
N GLY A 469 -7.97 17.96 -7.03
CA GLY A 469 -8.68 18.75 -8.04
C GLY A 469 -8.34 18.36 -9.47
N GLU A 470 -9.20 18.74 -10.44
CA GLU A 470 -8.97 18.43 -11.85
C GLU A 470 -7.67 19.06 -12.38
N ASP A 471 -7.36 20.30 -11.96
CA ASP A 471 -6.17 21.05 -12.39
C ASP A 471 -4.92 20.78 -11.54
N GLN A 472 -5.04 20.01 -10.45
CA GLN A 472 -3.89 19.75 -9.58
C GLN A 472 -3.01 18.66 -10.19
N GLU A 473 -1.72 18.99 -10.37
CA GLU A 473 -0.75 18.02 -10.85
C GLU A 473 -0.59 16.84 -9.88
N ILE A 474 -0.64 15.63 -10.43
CA ILE A 474 -0.61 14.39 -9.69
C ILE A 474 0.85 13.91 -9.57
N ALA A 475 1.28 13.56 -8.36
CA ALA A 475 2.59 12.96 -8.18
C ALA A 475 2.59 11.52 -8.70
N PRO A 476 3.47 11.15 -9.65
CA PRO A 476 3.37 9.84 -10.30
C PRO A 476 3.81 8.67 -9.42
N ARG A 477 4.66 8.93 -8.39
CA ARG A 477 5.23 7.87 -7.54
C ARG A 477 4.21 7.39 -6.51
N TYR A 478 4.12 6.07 -6.33
CA TYR A 478 3.24 5.47 -5.32
C TYR A 478 3.52 5.92 -3.87
N SER A 479 4.74 6.40 -3.57
CA SER A 479 5.11 6.91 -2.23
C SER A 479 4.20 8.02 -1.70
N PHE A 480 3.56 8.80 -2.56
CA PHE A 480 2.61 9.87 -2.18
C PHE A 480 1.22 9.34 -1.79
N TYR A 481 0.91 8.10 -2.14
CA TYR A 481 -0.37 7.45 -1.89
C TYR A 481 -0.30 6.45 -0.74
N MET A 482 0.90 5.93 -0.45
CA MET A 482 1.18 4.98 0.62
C MET A 482 1.00 5.58 2.02
#